data_AF-A0A7X0NW68-F1
#
_entry.id   AF-A0A7X0NW68-F1
#
_cell.length_a   1.000
_cell.length_b   1.000
_cell.length_c   1.000
_cell.angle_alpha   90.00
_cell.angle_beta   90.00
_cell.angle_gamma   90.00
#
_symmetry.space_group_name_H-M   'P 1'
#
loop_
_entity.id
_entity.type
_entity.pdbx_description
1 polymer ?
#
loop_
_entity_poly.entity_id
_entity_poly.type
_entity_poly.pdbx_seq_one_letter_code
_entity_poly.pdbx_strand_id
1 'polypeptide(L)'
;MIRRLRSLDDVRAACGDDDLVMWAAQELSGGSRAWALGEAVVAGSPGVSRHDRLAVWGQAVDAVALVRHALGELGPTYRPLGEVELVRQVAAKVDGVRRPRSSPG
;
A
#
# COMPACT_ATOMS: atom_id res chain seq x y z
N MET A 1 -2.52 -5.78 -15.34
CA MET A 1 -2.89 -4.37 -15.56
C MET A 1 -3.30 -3.78 -14.22
N ILE A 2 -2.80 -2.59 -13.85
CA ILE A 2 -3.15 -1.97 -12.57
C ILE A 2 -4.55 -1.36 -12.69
N ARG A 3 -5.45 -1.73 -11.77
CA ARG A 3 -6.81 -1.19 -11.69
C ARG A 3 -6.93 -0.31 -10.46
N ARG A 4 -7.48 0.89 -10.63
CA ARG A 4 -7.82 1.77 -9.49
C ARG A 4 -9.16 1.36 -8.89
N LEU A 5 -9.21 1.19 -7.58
CA LEU A 5 -10.41 0.87 -6.82
C LEU A 5 -11.04 2.18 -6.34
N ARG A 6 -12.35 2.33 -6.54
CA ARG A 6 -13.08 3.60 -6.29
C ARG A 6 -14.06 3.51 -5.14
N SER A 7 -14.32 2.32 -4.63
CA SER A 7 -15.25 2.07 -3.54
C SER A 7 -14.61 1.14 -2.50
N LEU A 8 -15.06 1.24 -1.25
CA LEU A 8 -14.65 0.32 -0.20
C LEU A 8 -15.05 -1.13 -0.49
N ASP A 9 -16.15 -1.34 -1.21
CA ASP A 9 -16.61 -2.66 -1.62
C ASP A 9 -15.65 -3.31 -2.65
N ASP A 10 -15.17 -2.54 -3.63
CA ASP A 10 -14.12 -3.00 -4.56
C ASP A 10 -12.83 -3.39 -3.81
N VAL A 11 -12.48 -2.64 -2.76
CA VAL A 11 -11.31 -2.93 -1.91
C VAL A 11 -11.51 -4.23 -1.14
N ARG A 12 -12.65 -4.39 -0.46
CA ARG A 12 -13.00 -5.64 0.25
C ARG A 12 -12.92 -6.85 -0.66
N ALA A 13 -13.54 -6.77 -1.83
CA ALA A 13 -13.55 -7.86 -2.79
C ALA A 13 -12.14 -8.23 -3.27
N ALA A 14 -11.23 -7.25 -3.33
CA ALA A 14 -9.86 -7.46 -3.82
C ALA A 14 -8.89 -7.96 -2.74
N CYS A 15 -9.04 -7.54 -1.46
CA CYS A 15 -8.14 -7.91 -0.37
C CYS A 15 -8.70 -8.93 0.62
N GLY A 16 -9.93 -9.40 0.44
CA GLY A 16 -10.58 -10.33 1.37
C GLY A 16 -10.87 -9.72 2.74
N ASP A 17 -11.17 -8.41 2.78
CA ASP A 17 -11.44 -7.64 4.00
C ASP A 17 -10.24 -7.51 4.96
N ASP A 18 -9.01 -7.45 4.42
CA ASP A 18 -7.82 -7.18 5.23
C ASP A 18 -7.94 -5.84 5.99
N ASP A 19 -7.82 -5.91 7.32
CA ASP A 19 -8.02 -4.79 8.23
C ASP A 19 -7.13 -3.58 7.90
N LEU A 20 -5.90 -3.82 7.47
CA LEU A 20 -4.92 -2.76 7.21
C LEU A 20 -5.24 -2.01 5.92
N VAL A 21 -5.56 -2.75 4.85
CA VAL A 21 -5.97 -2.17 3.57
C VAL A 21 -7.29 -1.43 3.72
N MET A 22 -8.25 -2.03 4.43
CA MET A 22 -9.56 -1.42 4.69
C MET A 22 -9.42 -0.14 5.51
N TRP A 23 -8.55 -0.11 6.51
CA TRP A 23 -8.22 1.09 7.27
C TRP A 23 -7.64 2.21 6.40
N ALA A 24 -6.67 1.90 5.53
CA ALA A 24 -6.07 2.89 4.64
C ALA A 24 -7.03 3.35 3.51
N ALA A 25 -8.08 2.58 3.23
CA ALA A 25 -9.09 2.92 2.23
C ALA A 25 -10.30 3.68 2.79
N GLN A 26 -10.42 3.89 4.11
CA GLN A 26 -11.62 4.48 4.74
C GLN A 26 -12.00 5.83 4.12
N GLU A 27 -11.02 6.66 3.78
CA GLU A 27 -11.23 8.00 3.20
C GLU A 27 -10.96 8.03 1.68
N LEU A 28 -11.41 7.01 0.93
CA LEU A 28 -11.31 6.97 -0.54
C LEU A 28 -11.94 8.20 -1.22
N SER A 29 -12.90 8.85 -0.55
CA SER A 29 -13.58 10.07 -1.02
C SER A 29 -12.84 11.36 -0.66
N GLY A 30 -11.91 11.31 0.31
CA GLY A 30 -11.28 12.48 0.96
C GLY A 30 -9.78 12.66 0.66
N GLY A 31 -9.19 11.81 -0.17
CA GLY A 31 -7.77 11.89 -0.57
C GLY A 31 -7.04 10.55 -0.59
N SER A 32 -7.64 9.51 0.00
CA SER A 32 -7.09 8.16 -0.08
C SER A 32 -7.30 7.57 -1.47
N ARG A 33 -6.40 6.68 -1.89
CA ARG A 33 -6.47 6.02 -3.18
C ARG A 33 -6.08 4.57 -3.03
N ALA A 34 -6.79 3.67 -3.71
CA ALA A 34 -6.48 2.26 -3.71
C ALA A 34 -6.31 1.72 -5.13
N TRP A 35 -5.43 0.73 -5.28
CA TRP A 35 -5.10 0.07 -6.53
C TRP A 35 -4.97 -1.43 -6.30
N ALA A 36 -5.35 -2.21 -7.31
CA ALA A 36 -5.18 -3.65 -7.36
C ALA A 36 -4.41 -4.08 -8.61
N LEU A 37 -3.61 -5.12 -8.47
CA LEU A 37 -2.88 -5.79 -9.54
C LEU A 37 -2.72 -7.26 -9.16
N GLY A 38 -3.22 -8.17 -10.00
CA GLY A 38 -3.18 -9.60 -9.69
C GLY A 38 -3.87 -9.88 -8.35
N GLU A 39 -3.14 -10.50 -7.44
CA GLU A 39 -3.59 -10.80 -6.07
C GLU A 39 -3.08 -9.79 -5.04
N ALA A 40 -2.56 -8.63 -5.46
CA ALA A 40 -2.09 -7.59 -4.57
C ALA A 40 -2.99 -6.36 -4.58
N VAL A 41 -3.06 -5.72 -3.41
CA VAL A 41 -3.80 -4.48 -3.19
C VAL A 41 -2.93 -3.49 -2.42
N VAL A 42 -2.94 -2.24 -2.86
CA VAL A 42 -2.25 -1.14 -2.20
C VAL A 42 -3.24 0.00 -1.98
N ALA A 43 -3.31 0.51 -0.75
CA ALA A 43 -4.12 1.67 -0.38
C ALA A 43 -3.25 2.75 0.26
N GLY A 44 -3.24 3.94 -0.33
CA GLY A 44 -2.55 5.12 0.20
C GLY A 44 -3.55 6.04 0.88
N SER A 45 -3.23 6.46 2.10
CA SER A 45 -4.01 7.45 2.85
C SER A 45 -3.12 8.60 3.30
N PRO A 46 -3.42 9.86 2.90
CA PRO A 46 -2.68 11.02 3.37
C PRO A 46 -2.98 11.31 4.84
N GLY A 47 -1.96 11.77 5.60
CA GLY A 47 -2.15 12.36 6.92
C GLY A 47 -2.58 11.42 8.05
N VAL A 48 -2.65 10.11 7.82
CA VAL A 48 -3.05 9.16 8.86
C VAL A 48 -1.92 9.02 9.89
N SER A 49 -2.20 9.38 11.14
CA SER A 49 -1.21 9.47 12.21
C SER A 49 -0.02 10.39 11.89
N ARG A 50 -0.28 11.57 11.27
CA ARG A 50 0.73 12.58 10.87
C ARG A 50 1.72 12.13 9.79
N HIS A 51 1.49 10.98 9.17
CA HIS A 51 2.35 10.44 8.13
C HIS A 51 1.54 9.95 6.94
N ASP A 52 2.12 10.07 5.75
CA ASP A 52 1.56 9.46 4.54
C ASP A 52 1.82 7.96 4.58
N ARG A 53 0.76 7.15 4.68
CA ARG A 53 0.86 5.69 4.82
C ARG A 53 0.33 5.00 3.58
N LEU A 54 0.98 3.89 3.24
CA LEU A 54 0.67 3.07 2.08
C LEU A 54 0.50 1.63 2.57
N ALA A 55 -0.74 1.20 2.82
CA ALA A 55 -1.05 -0.19 3.15
C ALA A 55 -0.79 -1.08 1.93
N VAL A 56 -0.14 -2.23 2.14
CA VAL A 56 0.25 -3.19 1.11
C VAL A 56 -0.17 -4.59 1.55
N TRP A 57 -0.87 -5.28 0.67
CA TRP A 57 -1.38 -6.64 0.87
C TRP A 57 -1.21 -7.48 -0.39
N GLY A 58 -1.09 -8.80 -0.22
CA GLY A 58 -1.04 -9.78 -1.29
C GLY A 58 0.38 -10.18 -1.72
N GLN A 59 0.52 -10.65 -2.96
CA GLN A 59 1.79 -11.20 -3.46
C GLN A 59 2.87 -10.14 -3.69
N ALA A 60 4.11 -10.43 -3.27
CA ALA A 60 5.21 -9.47 -3.31
C ALA A 60 5.58 -8.99 -4.71
N VAL A 61 5.45 -9.85 -5.73
CA VAL A 61 5.75 -9.48 -7.12
C VAL A 61 4.82 -8.37 -7.63
N ASP A 62 3.52 -8.51 -7.36
CA ASP A 62 2.50 -7.55 -7.78
C ASP A 62 2.51 -6.32 -6.88
N ALA A 63 2.72 -6.51 -5.58
CA ALA A 63 2.83 -5.43 -4.60
C ALA A 63 3.98 -4.45 -4.93
N VAL A 64 5.13 -4.93 -5.38
CA VAL A 64 6.25 -4.06 -5.80
C VAL A 64 5.85 -3.14 -6.95
N ALA A 65 5.16 -3.68 -7.95
CA ALA A 65 4.69 -2.89 -9.09
C ALA A 65 3.63 -1.87 -8.67
N LEU A 66 2.70 -2.27 -7.80
CA LEU A 66 1.69 -1.37 -7.24
C LEU A 66 2.28 -0.25 -6.40
N VAL A 67 3.23 -0.55 -5.52
CA VAL A 67 3.87 0.44 -4.66
C VAL A 67 4.64 1.46 -5.50
N ARG A 68 5.38 1.02 -6.53
CA ARG A 68 6.04 1.94 -7.47
C ARG A 68 5.05 2.86 -8.16
N HIS A 69 3.93 2.31 -8.64
CA HIS A 69 2.88 3.09 -9.29
C HIS A 69 2.25 4.10 -8.32
N ALA A 70 1.89 3.67 -7.11
CA ALA A 70 1.30 4.52 -6.09
C ALA A 70 2.24 5.64 -5.64
N LEU A 71 3.53 5.37 -5.45
CA LEU A 71 4.54 6.40 -5.13
C LEU A 71 4.73 7.39 -6.27
N GLY A 72 4.61 6.95 -7.53
CA GLY A 72 4.63 7.84 -8.69
C GLY A 72 3.42 8.77 -8.74
N GLU A 73 2.23 8.32 -8.31
CA GLU A 73 1.02 9.14 -8.29
C GLU A 73 0.88 10.04 -7.06
N LEU A 74 1.23 9.52 -5.88
CA LEU A 74 1.02 10.19 -4.59
C LEU A 74 2.25 10.96 -4.10
N GLY A 75 3.44 10.55 -4.55
CA GLY A 75 4.71 11.12 -4.14
C GLY A 75 5.55 10.19 -3.23
N PRO A 76 6.86 10.47 -3.11
CA PRO A 76 7.81 9.59 -2.42
C PRO A 76 7.75 9.67 -0.87
N THR A 77 6.89 10.52 -0.31
CA THR A 77 6.74 10.67 1.14
C THR A 77 6.01 9.49 1.78
N TYR A 78 5.20 8.77 1.01
CA TYR A 78 4.41 7.65 1.48
C TYR A 78 5.28 6.50 1.96
N ARG A 79 4.90 5.90 3.08
CA ARG A 79 5.61 4.78 3.71
C ARG A 79 4.81 3.50 3.61
N PRO A 80 5.36 2.43 3.00
CA PRO A 80 4.68 1.14 2.94
C PRO A 80 4.52 0.55 4.35
N LEU A 81 3.36 -0.05 4.57
CA LEU A 81 2.93 -0.71 5.80
C LEU A 81 2.19 -1.98 5.40
N GLY A 82 2.45 -3.08 6.10
CA GLY A 82 1.95 -4.40 5.72
C GLY A 82 2.70 -5.47 6.50
N GLU A 83 2.53 -6.72 6.09
CA GLU A 83 3.27 -7.84 6.65
C GLU A 83 4.79 -7.61 6.50
N VAL A 84 5.57 -7.99 7.53
CA VAL A 84 6.99 -7.62 7.63
C VAL A 84 7.79 -8.14 6.45
N GLU A 85 7.56 -9.38 6.01
CA GLU A 85 8.31 -9.98 4.92
C GLU A 85 7.94 -9.35 3.58
N LEU A 86 6.64 -9.11 3.36
CA LEU A 86 6.14 -8.38 2.20
C LEU A 86 6.75 -6.97 2.10
N VAL A 87 6.71 -6.19 3.18
CA VAL A 87 7.28 -4.84 3.22
C VAL A 87 8.79 -4.87 3.01
N ARG A 88 9.51 -5.87 3.54
CA ARG A 88 10.95 -6.03 3.28
C ARG A 88 11.25 -6.30 1.81
N GLN A 89 10.50 -7.19 1.17
CA GLN A 89 10.66 -7.49 -0.25
C GLN A 89 10.35 -6.29 -1.14
N VAL A 90 9.31 -5.52 -0.79
CA VAL A 90 8.98 -4.25 -1.45
C VAL A 90 10.12 -3.24 -1.25
N ALA A 91 10.57 -3.01 -0.02
CA ALA A 91 11.64 -2.05 0.29
C ALA A 91 12.99 -2.44 -0.34
N ALA A 92 13.24 -3.73 -0.57
CA ALA A 92 14.44 -4.20 -1.27
C ALA A 92 14.41 -3.89 -2.78
N LYS A 93 13.22 -3.76 -3.37
CA LYS A 93 13.02 -3.57 -4.82
C LYS A 93 12.55 -2.17 -5.20
N VAL A 94 12.17 -1.31 -4.26
CA VAL A 94 11.67 0.04 -4.52
C VAL A 94 12.62 1.07 -3.91
N ASP A 95 13.39 1.75 -4.76
CA ASP A 95 14.21 2.89 -4.35
C ASP A 95 13.34 4.02 -3.78
N GLY A 96 13.78 4.62 -2.67
CA GLY A 96 13.02 5.65 -1.93
C GLY A 96 12.17 5.13 -0.77
N VAL A 97 11.97 3.81 -0.66
CA VAL A 97 11.38 3.20 0.54
C VAL A 97 12.47 3.01 1.61
N ARG A 98 12.38 3.76 2.71
CA ARG A 98 13.27 3.55 3.86
C ARG A 98 13.06 2.13 4.40
N ARG A 99 14.10 1.29 4.35
CA ARG A 99 14.08 -0.04 4.98
C ARG A 99 13.62 0.10 6.44
N PRO A 100 12.73 -0.79 6.94
CA PRO A 100 12.46 -0.82 8.36
C PRO A 100 13.79 -0.95 9.09
N ARG A 101 14.02 -0.09 10.08
CA ARG A 101 15.23 -0.16 10.89
C ARG A 101 15.21 -1.52 11.58
N SER A 102 16.06 -2.44 11.15
CA SER A 102 16.38 -3.62 11.93
C SER A 102 16.96 -3.12 13.25
N SER A 103 16.22 -3.27 14.36
CA SER A 103 16.83 -3.17 15.67
C SER A 103 17.84 -4.31 15.79
N PRO A 104 19.12 -4.05 16.11
CA PRO A 104 19.98 -5.11 16.62
C PRO A 104 19.42 -5.52 17.99
N GLY A 105 19.48 -6.83 18.27
CA GLY A 105 19.00 -7.44 19.51
C GLY A 105 19.74 -6.94 20.75
#